data_AF-A0A1Y4U8B9-F1
#
_entry.id   AF-A0A1Y4U8B9-F1
#
_cell.length_a   1.000
_cell.length_b   1.000
_cell.length_c   1.000
_cell.angle_alpha   90.00
_cell.angle_beta   90.00
_cell.angle_gamma   90.00
#
_symmetry.space_group_name_H-M   'P 1'
#
loop_
_entity.id
_entity.type
_entity.pdbx_description
1 polymer ?
#
loop_
_entity_poly.entity_id
_entity_poly.type
_entity_poly.pdbx_seq_one_letter_code
_entity_poly.pdbx_strand_id
1 'polypeptide(L)' 'MLPTLVLFASGSLCLSAKTYTLDVATTGISLRGGSAQGVFYGLQSLRQLTVAGRGAK' A
#
# COMPACT_ATOMS: atom_id res chain seq x y z
N MET A 1 22.56 -5.78 -1.33
CA MET A 1 21.38 -6.02 -2.20
C MET A 1 20.16 -5.53 -1.42
N LEU A 2 19.42 -4.54 -1.92
CA LEU A 2 18.17 -4.16 -1.26
C LEU A 2 17.12 -5.24 -1.56
N PRO A 3 16.32 -5.69 -0.58
CA PRO A 3 15.20 -6.58 -0.87
C PRO A 3 14.22 -5.84 -1.79
N THR A 4 13.93 -6.42 -2.95
CA THR A 4 12.86 -5.94 -3.82
C THR A 4 11.54 -6.29 -3.15
N LEU A 5 10.88 -5.29 -2.56
CA LEU A 5 9.54 -5.47 -2.02
C LEU A 5 8.54 -5.49 -3.17
N VAL A 6 7.75 -6.56 -3.26
CA VAL A 6 6.70 -6.71 -4.27
C VAL A 6 5.41 -6.10 -3.74
N LEU A 7 4.77 -5.26 -4.56
CA LEU A 7 3.47 -4.66 -4.26
C LEU A 7 2.37 -5.40 -5.02
N PHE A 8 1.38 -5.90 -4.28
CA PHE A 8 0.16 -6.47 -4.85
C PHE A 8 -1.02 -5.52 -4.61
N ALA A 9 -1.65 -5.04 -5.69
CA ALA A 9 -2.83 -4.19 -5.63
C ALA A 9 -4.06 -4.95 -6.14
N SER A 10 -5.12 -5.03 -5.34
CA SER A 10 -6.36 -5.73 -5.69
C SER A 10 -7.61 -4.92 -5.32
N GLY A 11 -8.67 -5.06 -6.12
CA GLY A 11 -10.01 -4.59 -5.74
C GLY A 11 -10.62 -5.47 -4.65
N SER A 12 -11.46 -4.88 -3.78
CA SER A 12 -12.25 -5.60 -2.78
C SER A 12 -13.64 -4.99 -2.62
N LEU A 13 -14.68 -5.77 -2.93
CA LEU A 13 -16.09 -5.32 -2.87
C LEU A 13 -16.59 -5.02 -1.45
N CYS A 14 -15.88 -5.48 -0.41
CA CYS A 14 -16.23 -5.21 0.99
C CYS A 14 -15.79 -3.83 1.48
N LEU A 15 -15.00 -3.09 0.68
CA LEU A 15 -14.52 -1.76 1.03
C LEU A 15 -15.35 -0.70 0.30
N SER A 16 -15.65 0.40 1.00
CA SER A 16 -16.22 1.59 0.38
C SER A 16 -15.24 2.16 -0.67
N ALA A 17 -15.78 2.87 -1.67
CA ALA A 17 -15.03 3.29 -2.86
C ALA A 17 -13.72 4.05 -2.57
N LYS A 18 -13.66 4.81 -1.46
CA LYS A 18 -12.46 5.58 -1.07
C LYS A 18 -11.62 4.91 0.01
N THR A 19 -12.10 3.80 0.57
CA THR A 19 -11.39 3.07 1.62
C THR A 19 -10.42 2.06 1.04
N TYR A 20 -9.30 1.87 1.74
CA TYR A 20 -8.30 0.88 1.40
C TYR A 20 -7.76 0.21 2.66
N THR A 21 -7.17 -0.97 2.49
CA THR A 21 -6.38 -1.67 3.48
C THR A 21 -4.96 -1.79 2.95
N LEU A 22 -3.99 -1.32 3.72
CA LEU A 22 -2.57 -1.43 3.43
C LEU A 22 -1.92 -2.32 4.49
N ASP A 23 -1.44 -3.48 4.06
CA ASP A 23 -0.72 -4.43 4.90
C ASP A 23 0.75 -4.42 4.49
N VAL A 24 1.63 -4.13 5.45
CA VAL A 24 3.08 -4.01 5.23
C VAL A 24 3.76 -5.10 6.03
N ALA A 25 4.29 -6.11 5.33
CA ALA A 25 5.05 -7.20 5.91
C ALA A 25 6.52 -7.13 5.47
N THR A 26 7.39 -7.83 6.19
CA THR A 26 8.81 -7.97 5.81
C THR A 26 9.03 -8.70 4.49
N THR A 27 8.03 -9.48 4.04
CA THR A 27 8.05 -10.25 2.79
C THR A 27 7.41 -9.51 1.61
N GLY A 28 6.67 -8.42 1.83
CA GLY A 28 5.94 -7.70 0.78
C GLY A 28 4.89 -6.72 1.31
N ILE A 29 4.27 -5.98 0.40
CA ILE A 29 3.16 -5.07 0.71
C ILE A 29 1.92 -5.51 -0.06
N SER A 30 0.80 -5.64 0.66
CA SER A 30 -0.51 -5.89 0.07
C SER A 30 -1.40 -4.66 0.21
N LEU A 31 -1.95 -4.19 -0.90
CA LEU A 31 -2.86 -3.05 -0.95
C LEU A 31 -4.21 -3.47 -1.55
N ARG A 32 -5.30 -3.25 -0.81
CA ARG A 32 -6.66 -3.54 -1.27
C ARG A 32 -7.52 -2.29 -1.22
N GLY A 33 -8.20 -1.96 -2.31
CA GLY A 33 -9.11 -0.80 -2.35
C GLY A 33 -10.53 -1.19 -2.74
N GLY A 34 -11.51 -0.47 -2.22
CA GLY A 34 -12.91 -0.63 -2.63
C GLY A 34 -13.20 -0.21 -4.07
N SER A 35 -12.31 0.62 -4.63
CA SER A 35 -12.30 1.06 -6.01
C SER A 35 -10.86 1.45 -6.39
N ALA A 36 -10.62 1.73 -7.68
CA ALA A 36 -9.36 2.28 -8.17
C ALA A 36 -8.94 3.56 -7.40
N GLN A 37 -9.89 4.40 -6.99
CA GLN A 37 -9.62 5.56 -6.13
C GLN A 37 -9.07 5.18 -4.76
N GLY A 38 -9.67 4.18 -4.08
CA GLY A 38 -9.15 3.67 -2.81
C GLY A 38 -7.73 3.11 -2.93
N VAL A 39 -7.44 2.36 -4.00
CA VAL A 39 -6.07 1.89 -4.29
C VAL A 39 -5.11 3.07 -4.49
N PHE A 40 -5.53 4.10 -5.22
CA PHE A 40 -4.68 5.28 -5.45
C PHE A 40 -4.33 6.00 -4.15
N TYR A 41 -5.32 6.18 -3.25
CA TYR A 41 -5.08 6.76 -1.93
C TYR A 41 -4.14 5.89 -1.07
N GLY A 42 -4.30 4.57 -1.11
CA GLY A 42 -3.41 3.67 -0.38
C GLY A 42 -1.97 3.67 -0.89
N LEU A 43 -1.77 3.81 -2.22
CA LEU A 43 -0.44 3.97 -2.79
C LEU A 43 0.20 5.30 -2.39
N GLN A 44 -0.60 6.37 -2.32
CA GLN A 44 -0.12 7.66 -1.84
C GLN A 44 0.33 7.58 -0.38
N SER A 45 -0.44 6.91 0.49
CA SER A 45 -0.05 6.67 1.87
C SER A 45 1.19 5.78 1.99
N LEU A 46 1.34 4.75 1.14
CA LEU A 46 2.55 3.93 1.07
C LEU A 46 3.79 4.76 0.72
N ARG A 47 3.68 5.69 -0.24
CA ARG A 47 4.77 6.60 -0.59
C ARG A 47 5.20 7.46 0.61
N GLN A 48 4.25 7.95 1.39
CA GLN A 48 4.55 8.71 2.61
C GLN A 48 5.28 7.86 3.66
N LEU A 49 4.86 6.60 3.85
CA LEU A 49 5.54 5.65 4.76
C LEU A 49 6.96 5.32 4.30
N THR A 50 7.17 5.16 2.99
CA THR A 50 8.50 4.91 2.42
C THR A 50 9.44 6.09 2.68
N VAL A 51 8.94 7.32 2.58
CA VAL A 51 9.72 8.53 2.91
C VAL A 51 10.08 8.57 4.40
N ALA A 52 9.15 8.21 5.29
CA ALA A 52 9.43 8.12 6.73
C ALA A 52 10.51 7.07 7.05
N GLY A 53 10.51 5.93 6.36
CA GLY A 53 11.52 4.88 6.53
C GLY A 53 12.90 5.24 5.96
N ARG A 54 12.98 6.16 5.00
CA ARG A 54 14.23 6.55 4.33
C ARG A 54 15.05 7.62 5.07
N GLY A 55 14.53 8.12 6.19
CA GLY A 55 15.24 9.03 7.12
C GLY A 55 15.78 8.33 8.38
N ALA A 56 15.53 7.03 8.55
CA ALA A 56 16.10 6.25 9.64
C ALA A 56 17.43 5.63 9.17
N LYS A 57 18.51 6.34 9.49
CA LYS A 57 19.95 6.02 9.27
C LYS A 57 20.51 6.41 7.91
#